data_AF-A0A9D7TV95-F1
#
_entry.id   AF-A0A9D7TV95-F1
#
_cell.length_a   1.000
_cell.length_b   1.000
_cell.length_c   1.000
_cell.angle_alpha   90.00
_cell.angle_beta   90.00
_cell.angle_gamma   90.00
#
_symmetry.space_group_name_H-M   'P 1'
#
loop_
_entity.id
_entity.type
_entity.pdbx_description
1 polymer ?
#
loop_
_entity_poly.entity_id
_entity_poly.type
_entity_poly.pdbx_seq_one_letter_code
_entity_poly.pdbx_strand_id
1 'polypeptide(L)'
;MKRFVLSLLCISVIFANAQVKTVAQATIITKTTILSPDGDDGMPPPPPAPDGAEVRIVRFGGDGETKSTTYLKNNLVKTVVTNEMSINTTLRDNDKKITTTLIEMNGTKTGFYATDEETEQRRKQMDSLMQSRMPGNETAQNTTPPLTEIIYIDESKKIAGVACKKALLVTTRKNRIDSNVVWYCPDFKLQGITTTGGSAGFGGRVSTLNGLEKLNGFPMQYEMTMNRGRKMTVEVTKIDIEKEVKDKEFEISKEFDVKPIKEMQNNGGGMMQIRIGN
;
A
#
# COMPACT_ATOMS: atom_id res chain seq x y z
N MET A 1 -57.50 45.04 -18.16
CA MET A 1 -56.08 45.10 -17.75
C MET A 1 -55.56 43.66 -17.65
N LYS A 2 -54.61 43.30 -18.52
CA LYS A 2 -53.95 41.99 -18.57
C LYS A 2 -53.04 41.84 -17.34
N ARG A 3 -53.26 40.84 -16.49
CA ARG A 3 -52.35 40.54 -15.37
C ARG A 3 -51.30 39.55 -15.85
N PHE A 4 -50.06 40.03 -15.88
CA PHE A 4 -48.86 39.30 -16.24
C PHE A 4 -48.42 38.36 -15.12
N VAL A 5 -47.80 37.28 -15.56
CA VAL A 5 -47.25 36.11 -14.87
C VAL A 5 -46.11 36.46 -13.91
N LEU A 6 -46.00 35.73 -12.80
CA LEU A 6 -44.67 35.30 -12.30
C LEU A 6 -44.81 33.97 -11.54
N SER A 7 -44.73 32.86 -12.28
CA SER A 7 -44.53 31.53 -11.72
C SER A 7 -43.04 31.38 -11.39
N LEU A 8 -42.71 31.33 -10.11
CA LEU A 8 -41.36 31.12 -9.61
C LEU A 8 -40.98 29.64 -9.83
N LEU A 9 -40.23 29.35 -10.91
CA LEU A 9 -39.70 28.03 -11.19
C LEU A 9 -38.45 27.81 -10.33
N CYS A 10 -38.59 27.13 -9.20
CA CYS A 10 -37.45 26.62 -8.42
C CYS A 10 -36.73 25.54 -9.23
N ILE A 11 -35.66 25.92 -9.94
CA ILE A 11 -34.71 24.97 -10.52
C ILE A 11 -33.89 24.41 -9.37
N SER A 12 -34.35 23.31 -8.77
CA SER A 12 -33.51 22.48 -7.93
C SER A 12 -32.44 21.85 -8.82
N VAL A 13 -31.23 22.39 -8.76
CA VAL A 13 -30.03 21.77 -9.34
C VAL A 13 -29.80 20.47 -8.57
N ILE A 14 -30.31 19.37 -9.14
CA ILE A 14 -29.97 18.03 -8.69
C ILE A 14 -28.52 17.82 -9.13
N PHE A 15 -27.57 18.03 -8.22
CA PHE A 15 -26.24 17.47 -8.38
C PHE A 15 -26.41 15.95 -8.41
N ALA A 16 -26.42 15.38 -9.60
CA ALA A 16 -26.29 13.95 -9.81
C ALA A 16 -24.92 13.56 -9.24
N ASN A 17 -24.90 13.11 -7.99
CA ASN A 17 -23.78 12.34 -7.46
C ASN A 17 -23.74 11.05 -8.28
N ALA A 18 -22.99 11.06 -9.37
CA ALA A 18 -22.67 9.84 -10.10
C ALA A 18 -22.07 8.87 -9.09
N GLN A 19 -22.79 7.78 -8.80
CA GLN A 19 -22.29 6.74 -7.92
C GLN A 19 -20.98 6.21 -8.50
N VAL A 20 -19.91 6.30 -7.72
CA VAL A 20 -18.57 5.86 -8.14
C VAL A 20 -18.63 4.39 -8.53
N LYS A 21 -18.29 4.06 -9.78
CA LYS A 21 -18.44 2.70 -10.30
C LYS A 21 -17.40 1.77 -9.64
N THR A 22 -17.84 0.68 -9.04
CA THR A 22 -16.90 -0.35 -8.55
C THR A 22 -16.46 -1.24 -9.71
N VAL A 23 -15.15 -1.37 -9.89
CA VAL A 23 -14.52 -2.17 -10.94
C VAL A 23 -13.84 -3.38 -10.29
N ALA A 24 -14.20 -4.57 -10.77
CA ALA A 24 -13.71 -5.85 -10.26
C ALA A 24 -12.50 -6.40 -11.05
N GLN A 25 -12.07 -5.76 -12.13
CA GLN A 25 -10.89 -6.17 -12.88
C GLN A 25 -10.04 -4.98 -13.30
N ALA A 26 -8.73 -5.08 -13.15
CA ALA A 26 -7.82 -4.03 -13.60
C ALA A 26 -6.40 -4.57 -13.75
N THR A 27 -5.64 -3.99 -14.68
CA THR A 27 -4.18 -4.04 -14.67
C THR A 27 -3.66 -2.64 -14.40
N ILE A 28 -2.82 -2.50 -13.39
CA ILE A 28 -2.33 -1.21 -12.91
C ILE A 28 -0.81 -1.28 -12.85
N ILE A 29 -0.13 -0.35 -13.51
CA ILE A 29 1.31 -0.20 -13.43
C ILE A 29 1.57 1.08 -12.65
N THR A 30 2.41 0.94 -11.63
CA THR A 30 2.74 1.99 -10.69
C THR A 30 4.25 2.13 -10.60
N LYS A 31 4.71 3.36 -10.50
CA LYS A 31 6.09 3.73 -10.23
C LYS A 31 6.12 4.33 -8.84
N THR A 32 6.98 3.77 -7.98
CA THR A 32 7.25 4.31 -6.66
C THR A 32 8.68 4.82 -6.63
N THR A 33 8.87 6.08 -6.29
CA THR A 33 10.18 6.72 -6.17
C THR A 33 10.37 7.15 -4.74
N ILE A 34 11.47 6.72 -4.12
CA ILE A 34 11.86 7.18 -2.79
C ILE A 34 13.14 7.99 -2.90
N LEU A 35 13.09 9.23 -2.41
CA LEU A 35 14.21 10.18 -2.38
C LEU A 35 14.58 10.48 -0.93
N SER A 36 15.84 10.31 -0.58
CA SER A 36 16.39 10.81 0.69
C SER A 36 16.83 12.27 0.57
N PRO A 37 16.74 13.06 1.66
CA PRO A 37 17.42 14.34 1.72
C PRO A 37 18.95 14.12 1.64
N ASP A 38 19.66 14.95 0.87
CA ASP A 38 21.10 14.83 0.65
C ASP A 38 21.87 14.71 1.99
N GLY A 39 22.64 13.62 2.16
CA GLY A 39 23.63 13.49 3.25
C GLY A 39 23.43 12.38 4.30
N ASP A 40 22.45 11.47 4.16
CA ASP A 40 22.22 10.37 5.14
C ASP A 40 22.27 8.98 4.48
N ASP A 41 23.37 8.66 3.79
CA ASP A 41 23.62 7.33 3.19
C ASP A 41 23.91 6.22 4.23
N GLY A 42 23.82 6.52 5.53
CA GLY A 42 24.29 5.64 6.59
C GLY A 42 23.20 5.21 7.56
N MET A 43 22.43 4.16 7.23
CA MET A 43 21.82 3.39 8.32
C MET A 43 22.97 2.70 9.08
N PRO A 44 23.08 2.84 10.42
CA PRO A 44 24.16 2.20 11.16
C PRO A 44 24.16 0.70 10.91
N PRO A 45 25.35 0.07 10.79
CA PRO A 45 25.46 -1.37 10.58
C PRO A 45 24.67 -2.11 11.68
N PRO A 46 24.08 -3.26 11.36
CA PRO A 46 23.28 -3.99 12.33
C PRO A 46 24.13 -4.37 13.55
N PRO A 47 23.54 -4.38 14.75
CA PRO A 47 24.21 -4.97 15.90
C PRO A 47 24.51 -6.44 15.58
N PRO A 48 25.70 -6.95 15.93
CA PRO A 48 26.05 -8.35 15.72
C PRO A 48 25.00 -9.25 16.38
N ALA A 49 24.65 -10.36 15.72
CA ALA A 49 23.81 -11.38 16.36
C ALA A 49 24.49 -11.88 17.64
N PRO A 50 23.72 -12.19 18.69
CA PRO A 50 24.22 -13.10 19.71
C PRO A 50 24.57 -14.42 19.02
N ASP A 51 25.76 -14.97 19.28
CA ASP A 51 26.26 -16.26 18.78
C ASP A 51 26.69 -16.36 17.31
N GLY A 52 27.07 -15.25 16.65
CA GLY A 52 27.77 -15.33 15.36
C GLY A 52 26.93 -15.84 14.19
N ALA A 53 25.60 -15.91 14.34
CA ALA A 53 24.69 -16.21 13.25
C ALA A 53 24.66 -15.07 12.22
N GLU A 54 24.81 -15.40 10.93
CA GLU A 54 24.64 -14.44 9.84
C GLU A 54 23.20 -13.91 9.81
N VAL A 55 23.00 -12.65 10.19
CA VAL A 55 21.73 -11.94 10.03
C VAL A 55 21.62 -11.50 8.58
N ARG A 56 20.81 -12.20 7.78
CA ARG A 56 20.48 -11.76 6.41
C ARG A 56 19.39 -10.70 6.47
N ILE A 57 19.77 -9.44 6.28
CA ILE A 57 18.82 -8.32 6.25
C ILE A 57 18.31 -8.15 4.82
N VAL A 58 17.04 -8.48 4.60
CA VAL A 58 16.33 -8.09 3.37
C VAL A 58 15.77 -6.70 3.61
N ARG A 59 16.36 -5.71 2.93
CA ARG A 59 15.95 -4.30 3.01
C ARG A 59 14.83 -4.04 2.02
N PHE A 60 13.66 -3.65 2.53
CA PHE A 60 12.57 -3.15 1.69
C PHE A 60 12.48 -1.62 1.86
N GLY A 61 12.56 -0.88 0.75
CA GLY A 61 12.46 0.58 0.75
C GLY A 61 13.81 1.33 0.82
N GLY A 62 14.85 0.82 0.15
CA GLY A 62 16.03 1.63 -0.18
C GLY A 62 15.66 2.80 -1.11
N ASP A 63 16.52 3.81 -1.21
CA ASP A 63 16.34 4.88 -2.19
C ASP A 63 16.35 4.33 -3.61
N GLY A 64 15.58 4.96 -4.49
CA GLY A 64 15.48 4.57 -5.88
C GLY A 64 14.06 4.40 -6.39
N GLU A 65 13.97 3.87 -7.61
CA GLU A 65 12.73 3.64 -8.33
C GLU A 65 12.35 2.17 -8.30
N THR A 66 11.10 1.90 -7.94
CA THR A 66 10.52 0.55 -7.96
C THR A 66 9.29 0.56 -8.85
N LYS A 67 9.17 -0.49 -9.67
CA LYS A 67 8.02 -0.66 -10.56
C LYS A 67 7.14 -1.76 -10.00
N SER A 68 5.87 -1.45 -9.82
CA SER A 68 4.88 -2.39 -9.34
C SER A 68 3.73 -2.57 -10.33
N THR A 69 3.46 -3.81 -10.70
CA THR A 69 2.35 -4.21 -11.56
C THR A 69 1.32 -4.95 -10.73
N THR A 70 0.12 -4.40 -10.64
CA THR A 70 -1.00 -4.98 -9.90
C THR A 70 -2.06 -5.49 -10.88
N TYR A 71 -2.41 -6.77 -10.75
CA TYR A 71 -3.50 -7.43 -11.44
C TYR A 71 -4.64 -7.65 -10.45
N LEU A 72 -5.84 -7.21 -10.82
CA LEU A 72 -7.07 -7.40 -10.08
C LEU A 72 -8.02 -8.23 -10.93
N LYS A 73 -8.59 -9.28 -10.35
CA LYS A 73 -9.70 -10.05 -10.91
C LYS A 73 -10.61 -10.54 -9.79
N ASN A 74 -11.78 -9.93 -9.66
CA ASN A 74 -12.75 -10.14 -8.59
C ASN A 74 -12.08 -9.98 -7.21
N ASN A 75 -11.99 -11.07 -6.46
CA ASN A 75 -11.41 -11.13 -5.13
C ASN A 75 -9.93 -11.54 -5.12
N LEU A 76 -9.35 -11.78 -6.31
CA LEU A 76 -7.92 -12.07 -6.48
C LEU A 76 -7.16 -10.80 -6.83
N VAL A 77 -6.09 -10.56 -6.07
CA VAL A 77 -5.16 -9.46 -6.31
C VAL A 77 -3.76 -10.02 -6.38
N LYS A 78 -3.02 -9.69 -7.43
CA LYS A 78 -1.59 -10.02 -7.55
C LYS A 78 -0.81 -8.74 -7.76
N THR A 79 0.18 -8.50 -6.92
CA THR A 79 1.11 -7.38 -7.05
C THR A 79 2.51 -7.91 -7.26
N VAL A 80 3.10 -7.62 -8.41
CA VAL A 80 4.50 -7.91 -8.73
C VAL A 80 5.29 -6.62 -8.56
N VAL A 81 6.31 -6.64 -7.71
CA VAL A 81 7.23 -5.52 -7.49
C VAL A 81 8.61 -5.93 -7.92
N THR A 82 9.15 -5.17 -8.86
CA THR A 82 10.47 -5.40 -9.43
C THR A 82 11.39 -4.28 -9.01
N ASN A 83 12.46 -4.66 -8.32
CA ASN A 83 13.57 -3.79 -7.94
C ASN A 83 14.86 -4.36 -8.56
N GLU A 84 15.94 -3.59 -8.57
CA GLU A 84 17.21 -4.01 -9.18
C GLU A 84 17.76 -5.34 -8.65
N MET A 85 17.51 -5.66 -7.38
CA MET A 85 18.07 -6.83 -6.71
C MET A 85 17.09 -8.00 -6.51
N SER A 86 15.77 -7.79 -6.72
CA SER A 86 14.78 -8.83 -6.42
C SER A 86 13.45 -8.60 -7.12
N ILE A 87 12.71 -9.68 -7.32
CA ILE A 87 11.31 -9.66 -7.71
C ILE A 87 10.50 -10.21 -6.54
N ASN A 88 9.54 -9.42 -6.07
CA ASN A 88 8.59 -9.84 -5.04
C ASN A 88 7.19 -9.89 -5.65
N THR A 89 6.52 -11.02 -5.56
CA THR A 89 5.14 -11.18 -5.99
C THR A 89 4.27 -11.50 -4.80
N THR A 90 3.28 -10.65 -4.52
CA THR A 90 2.25 -10.93 -3.51
C THR A 90 0.94 -11.29 -4.21
N LEU A 91 0.39 -12.45 -3.90
CA LEU A 91 -0.93 -12.90 -4.32
C LEU A 91 -1.86 -12.89 -3.11
N ARG A 92 -3.00 -12.25 -3.23
CA ARG A 92 -4.03 -12.15 -2.22
C ARG A 92 -5.32 -12.75 -2.76
N ASP A 93 -5.83 -13.75 -2.05
CA ASP A 93 -7.16 -14.30 -2.25
C ASP A 93 -8.06 -13.82 -1.11
N ASN A 94 -8.95 -12.87 -1.40
CA ASN A 94 -9.84 -12.29 -0.40
C ASN A 94 -10.98 -13.22 0.02
N ASP A 95 -11.34 -14.22 -0.80
CA ASP A 95 -12.37 -15.21 -0.44
C ASP A 95 -11.81 -16.21 0.58
N LYS A 96 -10.58 -16.68 0.34
CA LYS A 96 -9.89 -17.62 1.25
C LYS A 96 -9.16 -16.93 2.40
N LYS A 97 -9.01 -15.60 2.34
CA LYS A 97 -8.21 -14.81 3.30
C LYS A 97 -6.77 -15.31 3.40
N ILE A 98 -6.21 -15.71 2.27
CA ILE A 98 -4.83 -16.21 2.16
C ILE A 98 -4.01 -15.19 1.37
N THR A 99 -2.83 -14.90 1.88
CA THR A 99 -1.82 -14.09 1.19
C THR A 99 -0.58 -14.94 0.96
N THR A 100 -0.16 -15.07 -0.30
CA THR A 100 1.06 -15.76 -0.70
C THR A 100 2.08 -14.74 -1.20
N THR A 101 3.25 -14.69 -0.58
CA THR A 101 4.37 -13.86 -0.99
C THR A 101 5.47 -14.73 -1.58
N LEU A 102 5.84 -14.46 -2.83
CA LEU A 102 6.91 -15.12 -3.56
C LEU A 102 8.08 -14.15 -3.70
N ILE A 103 9.28 -14.62 -3.38
CA ILE A 103 10.51 -13.84 -3.42
C ILE A 103 11.48 -14.56 -4.33
N GLU A 104 11.91 -13.86 -5.37
CA GLU A 104 12.99 -14.26 -6.25
C GLU A 104 14.18 -13.31 -6.06
N MET A 105 15.30 -13.86 -5.59
CA MET A 105 16.52 -13.10 -5.33
C MET A 105 17.73 -13.97 -5.67
N ASN A 106 18.62 -13.46 -6.51
CA ASN A 106 19.86 -14.14 -6.93
C ASN A 106 19.64 -15.60 -7.41
N GLY A 107 18.58 -15.83 -8.19
CA GLY A 107 18.22 -17.15 -8.72
C GLY A 107 17.53 -18.09 -7.73
N THR A 108 17.43 -17.72 -6.45
CA THR A 108 16.68 -18.48 -5.44
C THR A 108 15.21 -18.07 -5.46
N LYS A 109 14.31 -19.04 -5.65
CA LYS A 109 12.85 -18.82 -5.68
C LYS A 109 12.21 -19.45 -4.45
N THR A 110 11.72 -18.61 -3.56
CA THR A 110 11.05 -19.03 -2.32
C THR A 110 9.69 -18.40 -2.22
N GLY A 111 8.76 -19.08 -1.56
CA GLY A 111 7.43 -18.56 -1.33
C GLY A 111 6.94 -18.86 0.07
N PHE A 112 6.07 -17.99 0.58
CA PHE A 112 5.40 -18.19 1.85
C PHE A 112 3.94 -17.84 1.72
N TYR A 113 3.06 -18.64 2.31
CA TYR A 113 1.65 -18.27 2.45
C TYR A 113 1.27 -18.09 3.92
N ALA A 114 0.33 -17.20 4.17
CA ALA A 114 -0.20 -16.90 5.49
C ALA A 114 -1.71 -16.64 5.39
N THR A 115 -2.46 -17.09 6.39
CA THR A 115 -3.84 -16.66 6.56
C THR A 115 -3.91 -15.28 7.25
N ASP A 116 -5.06 -14.62 7.18
CA ASP A 116 -5.30 -13.39 7.93
C ASP A 116 -5.12 -13.59 9.44
N GLU A 117 -5.65 -14.70 9.97
CA GLU A 117 -5.54 -15.03 11.39
C GLU A 117 -4.07 -15.18 11.82
N GLU A 118 -3.25 -15.85 11.02
CA GLU A 118 -1.81 -16.00 11.28
C GLU A 118 -1.08 -14.65 11.19
N THR A 119 -1.49 -13.80 10.26
CA THR A 119 -0.92 -12.46 10.08
C THR A 119 -1.29 -11.56 11.26
N GLU A 120 -2.53 -11.63 11.75
CA GLU A 120 -3.00 -10.89 12.92
C GLU A 120 -2.34 -11.37 14.21
N GLN A 121 -2.20 -12.68 14.39
CA GLN A 121 -1.48 -13.26 15.54
C GLN A 121 -0.02 -12.78 15.53
N ARG A 122 0.64 -12.81 14.37
CA ARG A 122 1.98 -12.24 14.23
C ARG A 122 1.99 -10.74 14.52
N ARG A 123 0.98 -10.00 14.07
CA ARG A 123 0.86 -8.56 14.36
C ARG A 123 0.86 -8.32 15.87
N LYS A 124 0.03 -9.03 16.62
CA LYS A 124 -0.04 -8.95 18.09
C LYS A 124 1.28 -9.36 18.76
N GLN A 125 1.92 -10.42 18.28
CA GLN A 125 3.22 -10.86 18.79
C GLN A 125 4.33 -9.82 18.54
N MET A 126 4.38 -9.24 17.34
CA MET A 126 5.34 -8.18 17.01
C MET A 126 5.09 -6.90 17.80
N ASP A 127 3.82 -6.52 17.98
CA ASP A 127 3.46 -5.35 18.78
C ASP A 127 3.86 -5.55 20.25
N SER A 128 3.63 -6.74 20.81
CA SER A 128 4.07 -7.10 22.16
C SER A 128 5.60 -7.11 22.30
N LEU A 129 6.33 -7.63 21.31
CA LEU A 129 7.80 -7.61 21.27
C LEU A 129 8.37 -6.20 21.08
N MET A 130 7.71 -5.33 20.32
CA MET A 130 8.10 -3.91 20.21
C MET A 130 7.87 -3.18 21.52
N GLN A 131 6.74 -3.45 22.19
CA GLN A 131 6.42 -2.84 23.47
C GLN A 131 7.41 -3.27 24.57
N SER A 132 7.82 -4.55 24.60
CA SER A 132 8.82 -5.02 25.55
C SER A 132 10.23 -4.51 25.28
N ARG A 133 10.55 -4.16 24.01
CA ARG A 133 11.82 -3.52 23.61
C ARG A 133 11.88 -2.02 23.89
N MET A 134 10.80 -1.39 24.38
CA MET A 134 10.79 -0.01 24.87
C MET A 134 10.42 0.05 26.36
N PRO A 135 11.23 -0.50 27.28
CA PRO A 135 10.99 -0.36 28.70
C PRO A 135 11.16 1.11 29.10
N GLY A 136 10.08 1.73 29.60
CA GLY A 136 10.11 3.07 30.20
C GLY A 136 9.41 4.21 29.43
N ASN A 137 8.75 3.94 28.30
CA ASN A 137 7.97 4.96 27.59
C ASN A 137 6.46 4.75 27.82
N GLU A 138 5.92 5.33 28.90
CA GLU A 138 4.49 5.27 29.28
C GLU A 138 3.53 5.86 28.22
N THR A 139 4.06 6.49 27.17
CA THR A 139 3.27 7.02 26.03
C THR A 139 2.76 5.94 25.06
N ALA A 140 3.18 4.68 25.19
CA ALA A 140 2.75 3.61 24.30
C ALA A 140 1.33 3.07 24.57
N GLN A 141 0.68 3.47 25.66
CA GLN A 141 -0.57 2.85 26.11
C GLN A 141 -1.87 3.43 25.55
N ASN A 142 -1.85 4.49 24.75
CA ASN A 142 -3.08 5.02 24.15
C ASN A 142 -2.79 5.67 22.78
N THR A 143 -2.53 4.87 21.76
CA THR A 143 -2.65 5.33 20.36
C THR A 143 -4.11 5.32 19.97
N THR A 144 -4.82 6.41 20.30
CA THR A 144 -6.07 6.75 19.61
C THR A 144 -5.77 6.65 18.10
N PRO A 145 -6.54 5.85 17.33
CA PRO A 145 -6.31 5.75 15.91
C PRO A 145 -6.35 7.16 15.30
N PRO A 146 -5.37 7.50 14.45
CA PRO A 146 -5.28 8.85 13.94
C PRO A 146 -6.55 9.18 13.14
N LEU A 147 -7.12 10.36 13.39
CA LEU A 147 -8.29 10.83 12.66
C LEU A 147 -7.83 11.31 11.30
N THR A 148 -8.19 10.57 10.25
CA THR A 148 -7.97 10.98 8.87
C THR A 148 -9.25 11.51 8.24
N GLU A 149 -9.19 12.75 7.77
CA GLU A 149 -10.22 13.46 7.02
C GLU A 149 -9.75 13.70 5.58
N ILE A 150 -10.71 13.81 4.65
CA ILE A 150 -10.42 14.07 3.24
C ILE A 150 -11.04 15.40 2.86
N ILE A 151 -10.17 16.32 2.40
CA ILE A 151 -10.58 17.62 1.87
C ILE A 151 -10.44 17.55 0.36
N TYR A 152 -11.55 17.62 -0.36
CA TYR A 152 -11.54 17.65 -1.83
C TYR A 152 -11.20 19.07 -2.32
N ILE A 153 -10.27 19.16 -3.26
CA ILE A 153 -9.84 20.42 -3.87
C ILE A 153 -10.30 20.40 -5.33
N ASP A 154 -10.83 21.51 -5.80
CA ASP A 154 -11.22 21.70 -7.20
C ASP A 154 -10.00 21.98 -8.09
N GLU A 155 -9.09 21.01 -8.13
CA GLU A 155 -7.94 21.00 -9.01
C GLU A 155 -7.95 19.66 -9.75
N SER A 156 -7.68 19.70 -11.06
CA SER A 156 -7.74 18.51 -11.90
C SER A 156 -6.46 18.35 -12.72
N LYS A 157 -6.04 17.10 -12.92
CA LYS A 157 -4.95 16.75 -13.83
C LYS A 157 -5.21 15.40 -14.48
N LYS A 158 -4.55 15.13 -15.61
CA LYS A 158 -4.62 13.81 -16.25
C LYS A 158 -3.43 12.96 -15.80
N ILE A 159 -3.70 11.73 -15.34
CA ILE A 159 -2.69 10.73 -14.98
C ILE A 159 -3.03 9.45 -15.72
N ALA A 160 -2.06 8.87 -16.44
CA ALA A 160 -2.27 7.68 -17.26
C ALA A 160 -3.49 7.78 -18.21
N GLY A 161 -3.77 8.98 -18.74
CA GLY A 161 -4.91 9.25 -19.61
C GLY A 161 -6.26 9.47 -18.91
N VAL A 162 -6.33 9.30 -17.59
CA VAL A 162 -7.56 9.40 -16.78
C VAL A 162 -7.64 10.76 -16.09
N ALA A 163 -8.84 11.36 -16.06
CA ALA A 163 -9.09 12.60 -15.35
C ALA A 163 -9.07 12.37 -13.83
N CYS A 164 -8.13 13.03 -13.15
CA CYS A 164 -7.94 12.94 -11.70
C CYS A 164 -8.25 14.29 -11.05
N LYS A 165 -8.82 14.25 -9.85
CA LYS A 165 -9.04 15.40 -8.97
C LYS A 165 -8.06 15.36 -7.81
N LYS A 166 -7.82 16.51 -7.20
CA LYS A 166 -6.95 16.62 -6.02
C LYS A 166 -7.76 16.50 -4.73
N ALA A 167 -7.16 15.85 -3.75
CA ALA A 167 -7.63 15.81 -2.38
C ALA A 167 -6.45 15.92 -1.41
N LEU A 168 -6.71 16.41 -0.21
CA LEU A 168 -5.79 16.36 0.91
C LEU A 168 -6.26 15.30 1.89
N LEU A 169 -5.39 14.37 2.24
CA LEU A 169 -5.58 13.51 3.41
C LEU A 169 -4.93 14.20 4.60
N VAL A 170 -5.78 14.72 5.48
CA VAL A 170 -5.35 15.37 6.72
C VAL A 170 -5.46 14.35 7.83
N THR A 171 -4.31 13.98 8.39
CA THR A 171 -4.21 13.02 9.48
C THR A 171 -3.85 13.77 10.76
N THR A 172 -4.79 13.83 11.68
CA THR A 172 -4.61 14.45 13.01
C THR A 172 -4.13 13.40 13.99
N ARG A 173 -2.90 13.58 14.49
CA ARG A 173 -2.33 12.86 15.64
C ARG A 173 -2.27 13.84 16.82
N LYS A 174 -2.30 13.32 18.05
CA LYS A 174 -2.41 14.08 19.31
C LYS A 174 -1.74 15.48 19.31
N ASN A 175 -0.52 15.62 18.78
CA ASN A 175 0.20 16.89 18.69
C ASN A 175 0.71 17.27 17.28
N ARG A 176 0.25 16.60 16.20
CA ARG A 176 0.71 16.88 14.83
C ARG A 176 -0.42 16.71 13.83
N ILE A 177 -0.53 17.65 12.90
CA ILE A 177 -1.42 17.57 11.75
C ILE A 177 -0.52 17.34 10.53
N ASP A 178 -0.65 16.17 9.92
CA ASP A 178 0.08 15.83 8.70
C ASP A 178 -0.91 15.89 7.53
N SER A 179 -0.62 16.69 6.50
CA SER A 179 -1.42 16.74 5.27
C SER A 179 -0.64 16.13 4.11
N ASN A 180 -1.25 15.15 3.42
CA ASN A 180 -0.65 14.55 2.24
C ASN A 180 -1.53 14.82 1.02
N VAL A 181 -0.90 15.16 -0.10
CA VAL A 181 -1.60 15.43 -1.37
C VAL A 181 -1.87 14.10 -2.07
N VAL A 182 -3.11 13.90 -2.49
CA VAL A 182 -3.52 12.74 -3.28
C VAL A 182 -4.29 13.19 -4.50
N TRP A 183 -3.92 12.64 -5.64
CA TRP A 183 -4.65 12.73 -6.88
C TRP A 183 -5.43 11.45 -7.07
N TYR A 184 -6.73 11.57 -7.35
CA TYR A 184 -7.63 10.43 -7.40
C TYR A 184 -8.56 10.51 -8.60
N CYS A 185 -8.94 9.37 -9.16
CA CYS A 185 -9.98 9.28 -10.17
C CYS A 185 -11.35 9.12 -9.48
N PRO A 186 -12.29 10.06 -9.62
CA PRO A 186 -13.62 9.96 -9.03
C PRO A 186 -14.54 8.96 -9.77
N ASP A 187 -14.21 8.55 -10.99
CA ASP A 187 -15.12 7.81 -11.86
C ASP A 187 -15.29 6.34 -11.43
N PHE A 188 -14.26 5.77 -10.78
CA PHE A 188 -14.30 4.40 -10.33
C PHE A 188 -13.55 4.16 -9.01
N LYS A 189 -13.90 3.05 -8.36
CA LYS A 189 -13.17 2.41 -7.27
C LYS A 189 -12.82 0.99 -7.68
N LEU A 190 -11.73 0.46 -7.15
CA LEU A 190 -11.38 -0.94 -7.37
C LEU A 190 -11.87 -1.81 -6.21
N GLN A 191 -12.43 -2.98 -6.52
CA GLN A 191 -12.85 -3.93 -5.52
C GLN A 191 -11.65 -4.50 -4.76
N GLY A 192 -11.69 -4.50 -3.43
CA GLY A 192 -10.66 -5.13 -2.59
C GLY A 192 -9.28 -4.45 -2.61
N ILE A 193 -9.14 -3.31 -3.29
CA ILE A 193 -7.88 -2.55 -3.38
C ILE A 193 -8.14 -1.09 -3.02
N THR A 194 -7.45 -0.61 -1.98
CA THR A 194 -7.52 0.78 -1.50
C THR A 194 -6.24 1.56 -1.76
N THR A 195 -5.16 0.92 -2.23
CA THR A 195 -3.87 1.57 -2.49
C THR A 195 -3.29 1.13 -3.83
N THR A 196 -2.63 2.05 -4.53
CA THR A 196 -1.88 1.78 -5.76
C THR A 196 -0.43 1.50 -5.42
N GLY A 197 -0.02 0.23 -5.38
CA GLY A 197 1.38 -0.10 -5.15
C GLY A 197 1.88 0.32 -3.76
N GLY A 198 3.19 0.18 -3.56
CA GLY A 198 3.85 0.31 -2.26
C GLY A 198 3.71 -0.95 -1.40
N SER A 199 2.58 -1.67 -1.44
CA SER A 199 2.16 -2.76 -0.52
C SER A 199 2.98 -4.07 -0.51
N ALA A 200 4.17 -4.12 -1.11
CA ALA A 200 5.02 -5.32 -1.17
C ALA A 200 5.85 -5.61 0.09
N GLY A 201 5.30 -5.31 1.26
CA GLY A 201 5.87 -5.65 2.55
C GLY A 201 5.31 -6.98 3.03
N PHE A 202 6.20 -7.87 3.45
CA PHE A 202 5.85 -9.14 4.07
C PHE A 202 4.87 -8.91 5.24
N GLY A 203 3.67 -9.50 5.18
CA GLY A 203 2.64 -9.37 6.22
C GLY A 203 1.85 -8.06 6.21
N GLY A 204 1.74 -7.37 5.06
CA GLY A 204 0.85 -6.20 4.91
C GLY A 204 1.35 -4.94 5.63
N ARG A 205 2.56 -4.95 6.18
CA ARG A 205 3.22 -3.76 6.71
C ARG A 205 4.02 -3.09 5.60
N VAL A 206 3.33 -2.25 4.86
CA VAL A 206 3.96 -1.15 4.14
C VAL A 206 3.45 0.12 4.75
N SER A 207 4.31 1.14 4.81
CA SER A 207 3.94 2.54 4.97
C SER A 207 2.91 2.92 3.90
N THR A 208 1.67 2.54 4.15
CA THR A 208 0.51 2.92 3.38
C THR A 208 0.04 4.24 3.95
N LEU A 209 -0.39 5.13 3.05
CA LEU A 209 -0.97 6.38 3.48
C LEU A 209 -2.31 6.05 4.15
N ASN A 210 -2.41 6.30 5.45
CA ASN A 210 -3.66 6.08 6.20
C ASN A 210 -4.79 6.93 5.59
N GLY A 211 -6.00 6.36 5.48
CA GLY A 211 -7.19 7.09 5.04
C GLY A 211 -7.50 7.02 3.55
N LEU A 212 -6.65 6.38 2.74
CA LEU A 212 -6.93 6.17 1.31
C LEU A 212 -8.23 5.36 1.08
N GLU A 213 -8.60 4.50 2.03
CA GLU A 213 -9.84 3.74 2.03
C GLU A 213 -11.10 4.62 2.09
N LYS A 214 -10.98 5.83 2.64
CA LYS A 214 -12.10 6.78 2.78
C LYS A 214 -12.33 7.63 1.52
N LEU A 215 -11.42 7.55 0.54
CA LEU A 215 -11.45 8.37 -0.67
C LEU A 215 -12.63 7.99 -1.57
N ASN A 216 -13.33 8.97 -2.13
CA ASN A 216 -14.42 8.74 -3.09
C ASN A 216 -13.89 8.56 -4.51
N GLY A 217 -13.04 7.56 -4.68
CA GLY A 217 -12.46 7.20 -5.96
C GLY A 217 -11.22 6.35 -5.77
N PHE A 218 -10.48 6.16 -6.84
CA PHE A 218 -9.23 5.40 -6.83
C PHE A 218 -8.03 6.35 -6.77
N PRO A 219 -7.10 6.21 -5.80
CA PRO A 219 -5.88 7.02 -5.79
C PRO A 219 -5.03 6.71 -7.03
N MET A 220 -4.56 7.74 -7.70
CA MET A 220 -3.75 7.64 -8.93
C MET A 220 -2.33 8.17 -8.71
N GLN A 221 -2.15 9.10 -7.77
CA GLN A 221 -0.84 9.51 -7.31
C GLN A 221 -0.93 10.03 -5.88
N TYR A 222 0.05 9.72 -5.05
CA TYR A 222 0.19 10.33 -3.73
C TYR A 222 1.64 10.48 -3.34
N GLU A 223 1.88 11.42 -2.43
CA GLU A 223 3.17 11.61 -1.81
C GLU A 223 3.02 11.38 -0.31
N MET A 224 4.03 10.77 0.29
CA MET A 224 4.13 10.69 1.73
C MET A 224 5.54 11.04 2.17
N THR A 225 5.61 11.72 3.31
CA THR A 225 6.87 11.91 4.02
C THR A 225 7.09 10.70 4.91
N MET A 226 8.14 9.94 4.62
CA MET A 226 8.62 8.85 5.45
C MET A 226 9.42 9.41 6.63
N ASN A 227 9.90 8.55 7.52
CA ASN A 227 10.76 9.00 8.61
C ASN A 227 12.07 9.57 8.05
N ARG A 228 12.76 10.39 8.84
CA ARG A 228 14.05 11.02 8.46
C ARG A 228 13.96 11.96 7.24
N GLY A 229 12.76 12.43 6.88
CA GLY A 229 12.57 13.43 5.82
C GLY A 229 12.61 12.87 4.40
N ARG A 230 12.66 11.54 4.24
CA ARG A 230 12.56 10.89 2.92
C ARG A 230 11.18 11.13 2.33
N LYS A 231 11.10 11.34 1.02
CA LYS A 231 9.84 11.50 0.29
C LYS A 231 9.61 10.29 -0.59
N MET A 232 8.46 9.64 -0.40
CA MET A 232 7.98 8.60 -1.30
C MET A 232 6.86 9.18 -2.16
N THR A 233 7.07 9.14 -3.47
CA THR A 233 6.05 9.45 -4.47
C THR A 233 5.62 8.16 -5.13
N VAL A 234 4.31 7.91 -5.15
CA VAL A 234 3.71 6.78 -5.86
C VAL A 234 2.81 7.32 -6.94
N GLU A 235 3.00 6.87 -8.17
CA GLU A 235 2.26 7.32 -9.35
C GLU A 235 1.83 6.14 -10.23
N VAL A 236 0.57 6.12 -10.64
CA VAL A 236 0.05 5.20 -11.65
C VAL A 236 0.52 5.66 -13.03
N THR A 237 1.35 4.86 -13.69
CA THR A 237 1.83 5.14 -15.04
C THR A 237 0.93 4.53 -16.10
N LYS A 238 0.18 3.47 -15.75
CA LYS A 238 -0.80 2.83 -16.64
C LYS A 238 -1.95 2.22 -15.85
N ILE A 239 -3.16 2.33 -16.36
CA ILE A 239 -4.34 1.63 -15.84
C ILE A 239 -5.21 1.13 -16.99
N ASP A 240 -5.49 -0.17 -17.01
CA ASP A 240 -6.38 -0.83 -17.98
C ASP A 240 -7.51 -1.53 -17.20
N ILE A 241 -8.72 -0.97 -17.22
CA ILE A 241 -9.92 -1.55 -16.55
C ILE A 241 -10.83 -2.35 -17.51
N GLU A 242 -10.67 -2.13 -18.81
CA GLU A 242 -11.47 -2.80 -19.86
C GLU A 242 -10.85 -4.12 -20.30
N LYS A 243 -9.52 -4.24 -20.17
CA LYS A 243 -8.78 -5.43 -20.57
C LYS A 243 -9.04 -6.56 -19.57
N GLU A 244 -9.50 -7.69 -20.09
CA GLU A 244 -9.67 -8.90 -19.31
C GLU A 244 -8.34 -9.38 -18.71
N VAL A 245 -8.34 -9.63 -17.39
CA VAL A 245 -7.21 -10.21 -16.67
C VAL A 245 -7.33 -11.74 -16.74
N LYS A 246 -6.30 -12.40 -17.27
CA LYS A 246 -6.29 -13.85 -17.47
C LYS A 246 -6.00 -14.58 -16.15
N ASP A 247 -6.61 -15.74 -15.95
CA ASP A 247 -6.43 -16.53 -14.71
C ASP A 247 -4.99 -16.99 -14.51
N LYS A 248 -4.28 -17.25 -15.61
CA LYS A 248 -2.84 -17.58 -15.59
C LYS A 248 -1.98 -16.53 -14.89
N GLU A 249 -2.44 -15.28 -14.81
CA GLU A 249 -1.70 -14.24 -14.09
C GLU A 249 -1.64 -14.56 -12.59
N PHE A 250 -2.60 -15.31 -12.04
CA PHE A 250 -2.67 -15.67 -10.61
C PHE A 250 -2.07 -17.05 -10.31
N GLU A 251 -1.61 -17.79 -11.33
CA GLU A 251 -0.95 -19.08 -11.12
C GLU A 251 0.46 -18.88 -10.56
N ILE A 252 0.80 -19.69 -9.56
CA ILE A 252 2.14 -19.73 -8.98
C ILE A 252 2.97 -20.75 -9.76
N SER A 253 4.16 -20.34 -10.25
CA SER A 253 5.07 -21.26 -10.93
C SER A 253 5.53 -22.38 -9.99
N LYS A 254 5.61 -23.61 -10.51
CA LYS A 254 6.07 -24.79 -9.77
C LYS A 254 7.52 -24.71 -9.30
N GLU A 255 8.29 -23.75 -9.83
CA GLU A 255 9.68 -23.50 -9.43
C GLU A 255 9.79 -22.82 -8.05
N PHE A 256 8.69 -22.29 -7.50
CA PHE A 256 8.69 -21.72 -6.15
C PHE A 256 8.47 -22.81 -5.11
N ASP A 257 9.40 -22.91 -4.16
CA ASP A 257 9.19 -23.65 -2.92
C ASP A 257 8.31 -22.82 -1.98
N VAL A 258 7.00 -23.06 -2.01
CA VAL A 258 6.02 -22.31 -1.22
C VAL A 258 5.71 -23.02 0.08
N LYS A 259 6.05 -22.39 1.21
CA LYS A 259 5.88 -22.95 2.55
C LYS A 259 4.88 -22.16 3.39
N PRO A 260 4.25 -22.77 4.41
CA PRO A 260 3.55 -22.02 5.43
C PRO A 260 4.52 -21.04 6.10
N ILE A 261 4.07 -19.83 6.36
CA ILE A 261 4.88 -18.79 7.01
C ILE A 261 5.37 -19.18 8.41
N LYS A 262 4.72 -20.15 9.05
CA LYS A 262 5.17 -20.74 10.34
C LYS A 262 6.52 -21.46 10.22
N GLU A 263 6.81 -22.06 9.07
CA GLU A 263 8.08 -22.76 8.85
C GLU A 263 9.26 -21.79 8.75
N MET A 264 9.02 -20.55 8.34
CA MET A 264 10.02 -19.49 8.37
C MET A 264 10.54 -19.21 9.79
N GLN A 265 9.71 -19.45 10.81
CA GLN A 265 10.04 -19.21 12.22
C GLN A 265 10.81 -20.40 12.84
N ASN A 266 10.53 -21.62 12.41
CA ASN A 266 11.09 -22.85 13.00
C ASN A 266 12.43 -23.27 12.41
N ASN A 267 12.76 -22.89 11.17
CA ASN A 267 13.90 -23.51 10.47
C ASN A 267 15.27 -22.88 10.74
N GLY A 268 15.45 -22.12 11.84
CA GLY A 268 16.76 -21.60 12.25
C GLY A 268 17.49 -20.75 11.19
N GLY A 269 16.79 -20.33 10.13
CA GLY A 269 17.34 -19.47 9.07
C GLY A 269 17.60 -18.11 9.69
N GLY A 270 18.87 -17.82 9.96
CA GLY A 270 19.36 -16.68 10.74
C GLY A 270 18.46 -15.47 10.59
N MET A 271 17.90 -15.02 11.73
CA MET A 271 16.92 -13.95 11.86
C MET A 271 16.89 -13.07 10.60
N MET A 272 16.01 -13.39 9.65
CA MET A 272 15.72 -12.44 8.59
C MET A 272 14.99 -11.28 9.27
N GLN A 273 15.78 -10.33 9.75
CA GLN A 273 15.28 -9.02 10.10
C GLN A 273 14.88 -8.37 8.79
N ILE A 274 13.62 -8.56 8.43
CA ILE A 274 12.93 -7.68 7.50
C ILE A 274 12.87 -6.32 8.19
N ARG A 275 13.88 -5.49 7.95
CA ARG A 275 13.84 -4.09 8.33
C ARG A 275 13.11 -3.36 7.22
N ILE A 276 11.85 -3.05 7.49
CA ILE A 276 11.14 -2.00 6.78
C ILE A 276 11.89 -0.71 7.14
N GLY A 277 12.48 -0.06 6.14
CA GLY A 277 13.09 1.25 6.34
C GLY A 277 11.99 2.20 6.80
N ASN A 278 12.03 2.59 8.08
CA ASN A 278 11.22 3.68 8.60
C ASN A 278 11.77 5.00 8.06
#